data_AF-A0A350P3Z4-F1
#
_entry.id   AF-A0A350P3Z4-F1
#
_cell.length_a   1.000
_cell.length_b   1.000
_cell.length_c   1.000
_cell.angle_alpha   90.00
_cell.angle_beta   90.00
_cell.angle_gamma   90.00
#
_symmetry.space_group_name_H-M   'P 1'
#
loop_
_entity.id
_entity.type
_entity.pdbx_description
1 polymer ?
#
loop_
_entity_poly.entity_id
_entity_poly.type
_entity_poly.pdbx_seq_one_letter_code
_entity_poly.pdbx_strand_id
1 'polypeptide(L)' 'MKRMLINATQQEELRVALVDGQRLYDLDIESPGHEQKKANIYKGKITRVEPSLEAAFVDYGAERHGFLPLKEIART' A
#
# COMPACT_ATOMS: atom_id res chain seq x y z
N MET A 1 -0.88 -25.70 16.87
CA MET A 1 0.34 -24.92 16.54
C MET A 1 0.00 -24.06 15.36
N LYS A 2 0.15 -22.74 15.52
CA LYS A 2 -0.14 -21.77 14.47
C LYS A 2 0.97 -21.79 13.42
N ARG A 3 0.60 -21.83 12.15
CA ARG A 3 1.51 -21.86 11.00
C ARG A 3 1.02 -20.90 9.92
N MET A 4 1.96 -20.33 9.19
CA MET A 4 1.72 -19.55 7.98
C MET A 4 2.18 -20.40 6.79
N LEU A 5 1.29 -20.62 5.83
CA LEU A 5 1.57 -21.37 4.60
C LEU A 5 1.55 -20.39 3.42
N ILE A 6 2.64 -20.35 2.65
CA ILE A 6 2.77 -19.48 1.48
C ILE A 6 2.83 -20.37 0.25
N ASN A 7 1.92 -20.15 -0.70
CA ASN A 7 1.92 -20.81 -2.01
C ASN A 7 2.15 -19.77 -3.10
N ALA A 8 3.29 -19.88 -3.77
CA ALA A 8 3.77 -18.97 -4.82
C ALA A 8 4.19 -19.73 -6.09
N THR A 9 3.65 -20.93 -6.33
CA THR A 9 4.00 -21.73 -7.52
C THR A 9 3.36 -21.18 -8.79
N GLN A 10 2.16 -20.62 -8.66
CA GLN A 10 1.40 -19.98 -9.74
C GLN A 10 1.82 -18.51 -9.84
N GLN A 11 2.03 -18.00 -11.06
CA GLN A 11 2.41 -16.59 -11.25
C GLN A 11 1.19 -15.67 -11.20
N GLU A 12 0.03 -16.21 -11.51
CA GLU A 12 -1.27 -15.55 -11.53
C GLU A 12 -1.86 -15.31 -10.13
N GLU A 13 -1.36 -16.02 -9.12
CA GLU A 13 -1.94 -16.01 -7.77
C GLU A 13 -0.91 -16.35 -6.70
N LEU A 14 -0.75 -15.44 -5.74
CA LEU A 14 -0.04 -15.68 -4.49
C LEU A 14 -1.06 -15.94 -3.38
N ARG A 15 -0.87 -17.02 -2.61
CA ARG A 15 -1.79 -17.38 -1.52
C ARG A 15 -1.05 -17.48 -0.20
N VAL A 16 -1.59 -16.81 0.82
CA VAL A 16 -1.09 -16.89 2.20
C VAL A 16 -2.21 -17.36 3.11
N ALA A 17 -2.00 -18.51 3.76
CA ALA A 17 -2.97 -19.11 4.67
C ALA A 17 -2.43 -19.15 6.10
N LEU A 18 -3.25 -18.74 7.07
CA LEU A 18 -2.97 -18.93 8.49
C LEU A 18 -3.79 -20.12 9.01
N VAL A 19 -3.09 -21.10 9.57
CA VAL A 19 -3.68 -22.34 10.07
C VAL A 19 -3.30 -22.59 11.52
N ASP A 20 -4.22 -23.13 12.32
CA ASP A 20 -3.91 -23.70 13.64
C ASP A 20 -4.14 -25.21 13.59
N GLY A 21 -3.04 -25.98 13.63
CA GLY A 21 -3.10 -27.38 13.24
C GLY A 21 -3.58 -27.49 11.80
N GLN A 22 -4.67 -28.22 11.54
CA GLN A 22 -5.25 -28.37 10.20
C GLN A 22 -6.45 -27.45 9.95
N ARG A 23 -6.78 -26.56 10.89
CA ARG A 23 -7.90 -25.63 10.75
C ARG A 23 -7.42 -24.31 10.15
N LEU A 24 -7.95 -23.98 8.98
CA LEU A 24 -7.80 -22.65 8.37
C LEU A 24 -8.60 -21.63 9.18
N TYR A 25 -8.01 -20.46 9.42
CA TYR A 25 -8.72 -19.34 10.06
C TYR A 25 -8.51 -18.00 9.36
N ASP A 26 -7.51 -17.88 8.49
CA ASP A 26 -7.34 -16.72 7.63
C ASP A 26 -6.73 -17.12 6.28
N LEU A 27 -7.12 -16.42 5.22
CA LEU A 27 -6.65 -16.66 3.86
C LEU A 27 -6.62 -15.35 3.10
N ASP A 28 -5.45 -14.99 2.61
CA ASP A 28 -5.24 -13.87 1.72
C ASP A 28 -4.77 -14.37 0.36
N ILE A 29 -5.32 -13.77 -0.70
CA ILE A 29 -5.06 -14.13 -2.09
C ILE A 29 -4.74 -12.84 -2.85
N GLU A 30 -3.54 -12.78 -3.40
CA GLU A 30 -3.09 -11.64 -4.17
C GLU A 30 -2.90 -12.04 -5.64
N SER A 31 -3.57 -11.32 -6.53
CA SER A 31 -3.41 -11.47 -7.98
C SER A 31 -2.59 -10.31 -8.54
N PRO A 32 -1.66 -10.55 -9.49
CA PRO A 32 -0.90 -9.50 -10.15
C PRO A 32 -1.82 -8.47 -10.81
N GLY A 33 -1.45 -7.19 -10.74
CA GLY A 33 -2.17 -6.09 -11.39
C GLY A 33 -3.24 -5.40 -10.54
N HIS A 34 -3.56 -5.93 -9.36
CA HIS A 34 -4.41 -5.27 -8.36
C HIS A 34 -3.62 -4.87 -7.10
N GLU A 35 -2.39 -4.40 -7.29
CA GLU A 35 -1.51 -4.00 -6.18
C GLU A 35 -2.14 -2.90 -5.33
N GLN A 36 -2.29 -3.16 -4.03
CA GLN A 36 -2.78 -2.17 -3.10
C GLN A 36 -1.70 -1.10 -2.87
N LYS A 37 -1.96 0.12 -3.34
CA LYS A 37 -1.07 1.27 -3.11
C LYS A 37 -1.31 1.98 -1.78
N LYS A 38 -2.35 1.59 -1.04
CA LYS A 38 -2.74 2.20 0.23
C LYS A 38 -1.66 1.93 1.28
N ALA A 39 -1.32 2.94 2.07
CA ALA A 39 -0.30 2.89 3.13
C ALA A 39 1.15 2.68 2.64
N ASN A 40 1.40 2.71 1.33
CA ASN A 40 2.76 2.74 0.80
C ASN A 40 3.46 4.05 1.18
N ILE A 41 4.77 3.98 1.39
CA ILE A 41 5.63 5.11 1.72
C ILE A 41 6.56 5.38 0.54
N TYR A 42 6.58 6.64 0.09
CA TYR A 42 7.38 7.07 -1.06
C TYR A 42 8.27 8.24 -0.68
N LYS A 43 9.41 8.37 -1.37
CA LYS A 43 10.17 9.61 -1.42
C LYS A 43 9.65 10.46 -2.57
N GLY A 44 8.81 11.44 -2.25
CA GLY A 44 8.22 12.35 -3.24
C GLY A 44 8.94 13.69 -3.36
N LYS A 45 8.74 14.37 -4.48
CA LYS A 45 9.17 15.75 -4.72
C LYS A 45 7.96 16.68 -4.74
N ILE A 46 8.03 17.80 -4.02
CA ILE A 46 6.98 18.84 -4.11
C ILE A 46 7.02 19.45 -5.51
N THR A 47 5.90 19.41 -6.22
CA THR A 47 5.77 19.96 -7.56
C THR A 47 5.12 21.33 -7.58
N ARG A 48 4.17 21.57 -6.68
CA ARG A 48 3.43 22.83 -6.58
C ARG A 48 2.91 23.04 -5.17
N VAL A 49 2.97 24.28 -4.69
CA VAL A 49 2.35 24.70 -3.42
C VAL A 49 1.14 25.56 -3.77
N GLU A 50 -0.02 25.25 -3.18
CA GLU A 50 -1.30 25.92 -3.45
C GLU A 50 -1.87 26.49 -2.15
N PRO A 51 -1.58 27.77 -1.83
CA PRO A 51 -2.04 28.41 -0.59
C PRO A 51 -3.58 28.41 -0.47
N SER A 52 -4.29 28.60 -1.58
CA SER A 52 -5.76 28.61 -1.62
C SER A 52 -6.40 27.30 -1.16
N LEU A 53 -5.68 26.19 -1.28
CA LEU A 53 -6.11 24.87 -0.85
C LEU A 53 -5.50 24.45 0.50
N GLU A 54 -4.65 25.31 1.09
CA GLU A 54 -3.80 24.97 2.23
C GLU A 54 -3.07 23.63 2.02
N ALA A 55 -2.48 23.43 0.83
CA ALA A 55 -1.92 22.14 0.44
C ALA A 55 -0.74 22.25 -0.52
N ALA A 56 -0.03 21.14 -0.70
CA ALA A 56 0.99 20.95 -1.72
C ALA A 56 0.71 19.70 -2.56
N PHE A 57 1.11 19.73 -3.83
CA PHE A 57 1.10 18.57 -4.70
C PHE A 57 2.48 17.91 -4.71
N VAL A 58 2.49 16.58 -4.64
CA VAL A 58 3.69 15.76 -4.52
C VAL A 58 3.77 14.82 -5.73
N ASP A 59 4.86 14.86 -6.47
CA ASP A 59 5.21 13.78 -7.39
C ASP A 59 5.86 12.65 -6.59
N TYR A 60 5.18 11.50 -6.55
CA TYR A 60 5.65 10.27 -5.90
C TYR A 60 5.87 9.12 -6.91
N GLY A 61 5.95 9.43 -8.20
CA GLY A 61 6.18 8.45 -9.28
C GLY A 61 4.91 7.87 -9.91
N ALA A 62 3.74 8.43 -9.62
CA ALA A 62 2.48 8.07 -10.27
C ALA A 62 2.11 9.07 -11.38
N GLU A 63 1.23 8.67 -12.30
CA GLU A 63 0.74 9.55 -13.38
C GLU A 63 0.07 10.84 -12.87
N ARG A 64 -0.58 10.76 -11.71
CA ARG A 64 -1.17 11.92 -11.03
C ARG A 64 -0.40 12.23 -9.76
N HIS A 65 -0.13 13.51 -9.55
CA HIS A 65 0.48 13.99 -8.32
C HIS A 65 -0.45 13.74 -7.13
N GLY A 66 0.17 13.40 -5.99
CA GLY A 66 -0.51 13.24 -4.72
C GLY A 66 -0.88 14.60 -4.13
N PHE A 67 -1.91 14.61 -3.31
CA PHE A 67 -2.36 15.79 -2.58
C PHE A 67 -1.92 15.68 -1.12
N LEU A 68 -1.13 16.63 -0.66
CA LEU A 68 -0.63 16.71 0.72
C LEU A 68 -1.19 17.97 1.40
N PRO A 69 -2.23 17.84 2.25
CA PRO A 69 -2.78 18.98 2.97
C PRO A 69 -1.83 19.43 4.09
N LEU A 70 -1.83 20.73 4.39
CA LEU A 70 -0.96 21.36 5.40
C LEU A 70 -1.08 20.71 6.78
N LYS A 71 -2.28 20.26 7.16
CA LYS A 71 -2.56 19.62 8.46
C LYS A 71 -1.84 18.28 8.64
N GLU A 72 -1.44 17.62 7.56
CA GLU A 72 -0.75 16.33 7.54
C GLU A 72 0.78 16.48 7.44
N ILE A 73 1.30 17.72 7.46
CA ILE A 73 2.74 17.97 7.52
C ILE A 73 3.18 17.82 8.97
N ALA A 74 4.19 16.97 9.20
CA ALA A 74 4.77 16.77 10.51
C ALA A 74 5.22 18.11 11.13
N ARG A 75 4.87 18.33 12.39
CA ARG A 75 5.40 19.45 13.18
C ARG A 75 6.79 19.05 13.65
N THR A 76 7.79 19.81 13.22
CA THR A 76 9.15 19.78 13.80
C THR A 76 9.16 20.33 15.21
#